data_AF-A0A395JQR8-F1
#
_entry.id   AF-A0A395JQR8-F1
#
_cell.length_a   1.000
_cell.length_b   1.000
_cell.length_c   1.000
_cell.angle_alpha   90.00
_cell.angle_beta   90.00
_cell.angle_gamma   90.00
#
_symmetry.space_group_name_H-M   'P 1'
#
loop_
_entity.id
_entity.type
_entity.pdbx_description
1 polymer ?
#
loop_
_entity_poly.entity_id
_entity_poly.type
_entity_poly.pdbx_seq_one_letter_code
_entity_poly.pdbx_strand_id
1 'polypeptide(L)'
;MFKINPLRKRQFFGSIIGLIVGIPLIYILTLDATEEYISIGPMNTGHNDLKCFACHTDAKGNLLQQIQSNFSHTIGVRENGVDFGTKDVTVDNCLQCHDRPNDRHPVYRFSEPRFKDAIKNIDATTCITCHTEHQEERVSVESINYCMNCHQTLVVENDPIDISHKDLIAKEQWFTCIQCHDFHGNHKYAVPVKLADTIPMKIIQDYFDGGSDPYGKLKKYTALSLEDWLKSFDK
;
A
#
# COMPACT_ATOMS: atom_id res chain seq x y z
N MET A 1 17.35 -52.60 -6.60
CA MET A 1 18.02 -51.97 -5.43
C MET A 1 19.34 -51.38 -5.89
N PHE A 2 19.50 -50.05 -5.85
CA PHE A 2 20.77 -49.41 -6.20
C PHE A 2 21.87 -49.84 -5.21
N LYS A 3 23.03 -50.28 -5.70
CA LYS A 3 24.20 -50.55 -4.85
C LYS A 3 24.85 -49.23 -4.46
N ILE A 4 24.64 -48.81 -3.22
CA ILE A 4 25.14 -47.53 -2.69
C ILE A 4 26.48 -47.77 -2.00
N ASN A 5 27.49 -46.99 -2.38
CA ASN A 5 28.81 -47.03 -1.76
C ASN A 5 28.65 -46.80 -0.22
N PRO A 6 29.21 -47.69 0.63
CA PRO A 6 29.09 -47.57 2.09
C PRO A 6 29.60 -46.21 2.63
N LEU A 7 30.58 -45.58 1.99
CA LEU A 7 31.09 -44.25 2.36
C LEU A 7 30.11 -43.12 2.02
N ARG A 8 29.19 -43.34 1.09
CA ARG A 8 28.16 -42.36 0.66
C ARG A 8 26.75 -42.68 1.17
N LYS A 9 26.57 -43.76 1.95
CA LYS A 9 25.26 -44.12 2.51
C LYS A 9 24.65 -42.98 3.32
N ARG A 10 25.45 -42.31 4.16
CA ARG A 10 24.99 -41.15 4.95
C ARG A 10 24.51 -40.00 4.06
N GLN A 11 25.28 -39.66 3.03
CA GLN A 11 24.90 -38.63 2.05
C GLN A 11 23.61 -39.00 1.32
N PHE A 12 23.49 -40.25 0.87
CA PHE A 12 22.31 -40.74 0.16
C PHE A 12 21.04 -40.69 1.02
N PHE A 13 21.09 -41.23 2.25
CA PHE A 13 19.95 -41.18 3.16
C PHE A 13 19.63 -39.73 3.56
N GLY A 14 20.65 -38.89 3.78
CA GLY A 14 20.47 -37.46 4.04
C GLY A 14 19.78 -36.74 2.88
N SER A 15 20.18 -37.00 1.63
CA SER A 15 19.53 -36.45 0.44
C SER A 15 18.09 -36.93 0.29
N ILE A 16 17.81 -38.21 0.54
CA ILE A 16 16.44 -38.73 0.51
C ILE A 16 15.57 -38.08 1.57
N ILE A 17 16.04 -38.01 2.82
CA ILE A 17 15.30 -37.35 3.91
C ILE A 17 15.06 -35.88 3.56
N GLY A 18 16.09 -35.19 3.05
CA GLY A 18 15.99 -33.81 2.61
C GLY A 18 14.94 -33.61 1.50
N LEU A 19 14.85 -34.51 0.53
CA LEU A 19 13.82 -34.44 -0.51
C LEU A 19 12.43 -34.76 0.04
N ILE A 20 12.30 -35.78 0.90
CA ILE A 20 11.03 -36.20 1.51
C ILE A 20 10.45 -35.12 2.42
N VAL A 21 11.30 -34.37 3.14
CA VAL A 21 10.84 -33.27 4.00
C VAL A 21 10.73 -31.96 3.21
N GLY A 22 11.72 -31.66 2.36
CA GLY A 22 11.83 -30.40 1.66
C GLY A 22 10.78 -30.21 0.56
N ILE A 23 10.48 -31.24 -0.24
CA ILE A 23 9.49 -31.10 -1.32
C ILE A 23 8.09 -30.81 -0.76
N PRO A 24 7.56 -31.57 0.23
CA PRO A 24 6.27 -31.25 0.83
C PRO A 24 6.27 -29.90 1.52
N LEU A 25 7.37 -29.51 2.18
CA LEU A 25 7.46 -28.20 2.83
C LEU A 25 7.36 -27.06 1.81
N ILE A 26 8.13 -27.14 0.72
CA ILE A 26 8.06 -26.16 -0.38
C ILE A 26 6.65 -26.13 -0.97
N TYR A 27 6.09 -27.30 -1.26
CA TYR A 27 4.74 -27.39 -1.81
C TYR A 27 3.70 -26.76 -0.88
N ILE A 28 3.73 -27.07 0.42
CA ILE A 28 2.83 -26.50 1.43
C ILE A 28 2.96 -24.98 1.47
N LEU A 29 4.18 -24.43 1.48
CA LEU A 29 4.44 -22.99 1.47
C LEU A 29 4.05 -22.29 0.16
N THR A 30 3.73 -23.03 -0.90
CA THR A 30 3.19 -22.46 -2.15
C THR A 30 1.67 -22.50 -2.23
N LEU A 31 0.99 -23.04 -1.22
CA LEU A 31 -0.47 -23.09 -1.19
C LEU A 31 -1.04 -21.77 -0.70
N ASP A 32 -2.11 -21.30 -1.36
CA ASP A 32 -2.92 -20.15 -0.96
C ASP A 32 -3.34 -20.18 0.51
N ALA A 33 -3.62 -21.38 1.04
CA ALA A 33 -4.01 -21.59 2.44
C ALA A 33 -2.89 -21.27 3.45
N THR A 34 -1.68 -21.03 2.97
CA THR A 34 -0.51 -20.73 3.81
C THR A 34 0.04 -19.33 3.60
N GLU A 35 -0.57 -18.52 2.73
CA GLU A 35 -0.13 -17.13 2.48
C GLU A 35 -0.07 -16.31 3.78
N GLU A 36 -0.99 -16.54 4.71
CA GLU A 36 -0.98 -15.88 6.03
C GLU A 36 0.30 -16.16 6.83
N TYR A 37 0.88 -17.37 6.71
CA TYR A 37 2.13 -17.73 7.39
C TYR A 37 3.38 -17.12 6.73
N ILE A 38 3.25 -16.64 5.50
CA ILE A 38 4.33 -16.03 4.72
C ILE A 38 4.21 -14.51 4.72
N SER A 39 2.98 -14.00 4.95
CA SER A 39 2.72 -12.58 5.11
C SER A 39 3.50 -12.01 6.29
N ILE A 40 4.11 -10.85 6.08
CA ILE A 40 4.85 -10.14 7.13
C ILE A 40 3.92 -9.46 8.17
N GLY A 41 2.62 -9.45 7.90
CA GLY A 41 1.59 -8.91 8.79
C GLY A 41 0.18 -8.96 8.16
N PRO A 42 -0.87 -8.59 8.90
CA PRO A 42 -2.24 -8.58 8.42
C PRO A 42 -2.47 -7.54 7.32
N MET A 43 -3.12 -7.92 6.22
CA MET A 43 -3.43 -7.01 5.10
C MET A 43 -4.18 -5.75 5.57
N ASN A 44 -4.03 -4.64 4.85
CA ASN A 44 -4.75 -3.42 5.15
C ASN A 44 -6.28 -3.65 5.12
N THR A 45 -7.03 -2.91 5.94
CA THR A 45 -8.49 -3.03 6.00
C THR A 45 -9.14 -2.80 4.62
N GLY A 46 -9.78 -3.86 4.12
CA GLY A 46 -10.43 -3.89 2.81
C GLY A 46 -9.65 -4.67 1.76
N HIS A 47 -8.42 -5.09 2.09
CA HIS A 47 -7.55 -5.93 1.26
C HIS A 47 -7.43 -7.37 1.79
N ASN A 48 -8.28 -7.75 2.77
CA ASN A 48 -8.22 -9.06 3.43
C ASN A 48 -8.31 -10.25 2.47
N ASP A 49 -9.05 -10.10 1.38
CA ASP A 49 -9.28 -11.17 0.40
C ASP A 49 -8.31 -11.08 -0.80
N LEU A 50 -7.35 -10.13 -0.79
CA LEU A 50 -6.35 -10.01 -1.85
C LEU A 50 -5.26 -11.07 -1.71
N LYS A 51 -4.70 -11.46 -2.85
CA LYS A 51 -3.58 -12.40 -2.96
C LYS A 51 -2.26 -11.66 -3.05
N CYS A 52 -1.17 -12.27 -2.58
CA CYS A 52 0.15 -11.63 -2.56
C CYS A 52 0.56 -11.12 -3.95
N PHE A 53 0.28 -11.92 -4.99
CA PHE A 53 0.64 -11.59 -6.37
C PHE A 53 -0.11 -10.39 -6.96
N ALA A 54 -1.22 -9.97 -6.35
CA ALA A 54 -1.97 -8.79 -6.80
C ALA A 54 -1.13 -7.51 -6.65
N CYS A 55 -0.24 -7.48 -5.65
CA CYS A 55 0.66 -6.36 -5.39
C CYS A 55 2.12 -6.74 -5.71
N HIS A 56 2.56 -7.91 -5.27
CA HIS A 56 3.93 -8.40 -5.44
C HIS A 56 4.07 -9.17 -6.75
N THR A 57 4.62 -8.48 -7.73
CA THR A 57 4.87 -9.05 -9.05
C THR A 57 6.25 -9.69 -9.12
N ASP A 58 6.44 -10.66 -10.01
CA ASP A 58 7.71 -11.37 -10.12
C ASP A 58 8.89 -10.43 -10.43
N ALA A 59 10.01 -10.68 -9.75
CA ALA A 59 11.28 -10.03 -10.05
C ALA A 59 11.82 -10.48 -11.41
N LYS A 60 12.61 -9.62 -12.06
CA LYS A 60 13.12 -9.88 -13.40
C LYS A 60 14.14 -11.03 -13.40
N GLY A 61 13.95 -11.99 -14.30
CA GLY A 61 14.83 -13.14 -14.48
C GLY A 61 14.47 -14.31 -13.56
N ASN A 62 15.06 -15.48 -13.78
CA ASN A 62 14.81 -16.64 -12.93
C ASN A 62 15.62 -16.58 -11.62
N LEU A 63 15.23 -17.40 -10.62
CA LEU A 63 15.88 -17.44 -9.30
C LEU A 63 17.40 -17.60 -9.37
N LEU A 64 17.91 -18.43 -10.28
CA LEU A 64 19.35 -18.65 -10.40
C LEU A 64 20.07 -17.39 -10.92
N GLN A 65 19.47 -16.68 -11.87
CA GLN A 65 19.99 -15.40 -12.37
C GLN A 65 19.96 -14.30 -11.29
N GLN A 66 18.91 -14.27 -10.47
CA GLN A 66 18.79 -13.34 -9.36
C GLN A 66 19.87 -13.62 -8.30
N ILE A 67 20.03 -14.89 -7.89
CA ILE A 67 21.09 -15.32 -6.96
C ILE A 67 22.48 -14.96 -7.50
N GLN A 68 22.76 -15.28 -8.77
CA GLN A 68 24.04 -14.97 -9.39
C GLN A 68 24.31 -13.45 -9.40
N SER A 69 23.30 -12.65 -9.74
CA SER A 69 23.41 -11.19 -9.79
C SER A 69 23.68 -10.60 -8.41
N ASN A 70 22.94 -11.06 -7.39
CA ASN A 70 23.12 -10.63 -6.00
C ASN A 70 24.47 -11.07 -5.42
N PHE A 71 24.92 -12.30 -5.71
CA PHE A 71 26.26 -12.73 -5.33
C PHE A 71 27.34 -11.85 -5.97
N SER A 72 27.20 -11.54 -7.26
CA SER A 72 28.13 -10.66 -7.99
C SER A 72 28.18 -9.26 -7.40
N HIS A 73 27.05 -8.74 -6.92
CA HIS A 73 26.99 -7.48 -6.19
C HIS A 73 27.72 -7.55 -4.85
N THR A 74 27.48 -8.60 -4.06
CA THR A 74 28.15 -8.81 -2.76
C THR A 74 29.68 -8.87 -2.87
N ILE A 75 30.22 -9.45 -3.95
CA ILE A 75 31.68 -9.52 -4.19
C ILE A 75 32.24 -8.30 -4.94
N GLY A 76 31.44 -7.26 -5.15
CA GLY A 76 31.85 -6.00 -5.77
C GLY A 76 32.08 -6.05 -7.29
N VAL A 77 31.68 -7.15 -7.96
CA VAL A 77 31.72 -7.25 -9.43
C VAL A 77 30.59 -6.43 -10.06
N ARG A 78 29.50 -6.21 -9.32
CA ARG A 78 28.34 -5.41 -9.75
C ARG A 78 28.05 -4.31 -8.74
N GLU A 79 27.76 -3.12 -9.25
CA GLU A 79 27.46 -1.94 -8.40
C GLU A 79 26.17 -2.11 -7.59
N ASN A 80 25.12 -2.67 -8.21
CA ASN A 80 23.80 -2.81 -7.60
C ASN A 80 23.31 -4.26 -7.62
N GLY A 81 22.60 -4.67 -6.57
CA GLY A 81 21.83 -5.91 -6.55
C GLY A 81 20.61 -5.89 -7.49
N VAL A 82 19.83 -6.95 -7.43
CA VAL A 82 18.52 -7.08 -8.08
C VAL A 82 17.52 -7.64 -7.09
N ASP A 83 16.24 -7.35 -7.31
CA ASP A 83 15.14 -7.93 -6.55
C ASP A 83 15.18 -9.47 -6.59
N PHE A 84 14.72 -10.11 -5.51
CA PHE A 84 14.74 -11.56 -5.36
C PHE A 84 13.34 -12.11 -5.13
N GLY A 85 12.92 -13.05 -5.97
CA GLY A 85 11.56 -13.59 -5.97
C GLY A 85 10.57 -12.61 -6.58
N THR A 86 10.24 -11.55 -5.85
CA THR A 86 9.29 -10.50 -6.25
C THR A 86 9.93 -9.12 -6.21
N LYS A 87 9.35 -8.18 -6.95
CA LYS A 87 9.71 -6.76 -6.90
C LYS A 87 8.91 -6.02 -5.82
N ASP A 88 9.47 -4.88 -5.40
CA ASP A 88 8.80 -3.96 -4.49
C ASP A 88 7.49 -3.43 -5.10
N VAL A 89 6.52 -3.17 -4.21
CA VAL A 89 5.23 -2.60 -4.58
C VAL A 89 5.40 -1.13 -4.91
N THR A 90 4.84 -0.72 -6.04
CA THR A 90 4.90 0.66 -6.54
C THR A 90 3.49 1.24 -6.63
N VAL A 91 3.40 2.56 -6.80
CA VAL A 91 2.11 3.25 -6.97
C VAL A 91 1.30 2.72 -8.16
N ASP A 92 1.97 2.24 -9.21
CA ASP A 92 1.32 1.64 -10.37
C ASP A 92 0.57 0.35 -10.03
N ASN A 93 1.03 -0.41 -9.02
CA ASN A 93 0.29 -1.57 -8.53
C ASN A 93 -1.05 -1.14 -7.92
N CYS A 94 -1.05 -0.08 -7.11
CA CYS A 94 -2.26 0.45 -6.48
C CYS A 94 -3.24 0.99 -7.53
N LEU A 95 -2.74 1.76 -8.49
CA LEU A 95 -3.56 2.42 -9.52
C LEU A 95 -4.26 1.44 -10.45
N GLN A 96 -3.75 0.21 -10.63
CA GLN A 96 -4.47 -0.79 -11.43
C GLN A 96 -5.89 -1.11 -10.93
N CYS A 97 -6.13 -0.97 -9.63
CA CYS A 97 -7.46 -1.18 -9.03
C CYS A 97 -8.10 0.15 -8.56
N HIS A 98 -7.30 1.14 -8.19
CA HIS A 98 -7.76 2.38 -7.56
C HIS A 98 -7.80 3.61 -8.47
N ASP A 99 -7.32 3.51 -9.73
CA ASP A 99 -7.34 4.66 -10.64
C ASP A 99 -8.77 5.12 -10.92
N ARG A 100 -8.96 6.44 -10.88
CA ARG A 100 -10.26 7.09 -11.09
C ARG A 100 -10.09 8.53 -11.57
N PRO A 101 -11.00 9.01 -12.43
CA PRO A 101 -10.85 10.33 -13.05
C PRO A 101 -11.10 11.52 -12.11
N ASN A 102 -11.70 11.29 -10.93
CA ASN A 102 -12.16 12.37 -10.05
C ASN A 102 -11.40 12.47 -8.72
N ASP A 103 -10.24 11.81 -8.61
CA ASP A 103 -9.44 11.91 -7.40
C ASP A 103 -9.04 13.36 -7.16
N ARG A 104 -9.26 13.85 -5.94
CA ARG A 104 -8.87 15.21 -5.54
C ARG A 104 -7.37 15.32 -5.24
N HIS A 105 -6.73 14.19 -4.96
CA HIS A 105 -5.31 14.05 -4.67
C HIS A 105 -4.67 12.96 -5.55
N PRO A 106 -4.73 13.09 -6.89
CA PRO A 106 -4.12 12.11 -7.76
C PRO A 106 -2.60 12.23 -7.71
N VAL A 107 -1.91 11.10 -7.76
CA VAL A 107 -0.46 10.97 -7.53
C VAL A 107 0.36 11.92 -8.40
N TYR A 108 -0.01 12.07 -9.67
CA TYR A 108 0.72 12.91 -10.62
C TYR A 108 0.78 14.39 -10.20
N ARG A 109 -0.19 14.88 -9.40
CA ARG A 109 -0.17 16.26 -8.88
C ARG A 109 0.96 16.49 -7.91
N PHE A 110 1.26 15.49 -7.07
CA PHE A 110 2.35 15.58 -6.09
C PHE A 110 3.73 15.55 -6.73
N SER A 111 3.82 15.01 -7.94
CA SER A 111 5.06 15.03 -8.75
C SER A 111 5.32 16.37 -9.44
N GLU A 112 4.39 17.34 -9.35
CA GLU A 112 4.60 18.67 -9.94
C GLU A 112 5.75 19.42 -9.22
N PRO A 113 6.65 20.11 -9.95
CA PRO A 113 7.83 20.75 -9.35
C PRO A 113 7.56 21.73 -8.21
N ARG A 114 6.36 22.35 -8.17
CA ARG A 114 5.95 23.26 -7.10
C ARG A 114 5.81 22.58 -5.73
N PHE A 115 5.64 21.26 -5.69
CA PHE A 115 5.52 20.49 -4.45
C PHE A 115 6.83 19.80 -4.05
N LYS A 116 7.93 19.99 -4.78
CA LYS A 116 9.23 19.32 -4.53
C LYS A 116 9.75 19.44 -3.10
N ASP A 117 9.42 20.53 -2.40
CA ASP A 117 9.85 20.77 -1.03
C ASP A 117 8.84 20.23 -0.02
N ALA A 118 7.54 20.21 -0.37
CA ALA A 118 6.50 19.61 0.46
C ALA A 118 6.65 18.08 0.55
N ILE A 119 6.97 17.42 -0.57
CA ILE A 119 7.12 15.96 -0.64
C ILE A 119 8.31 15.43 0.17
N LYS A 120 9.27 16.29 0.53
CA LYS A 120 10.37 15.93 1.45
C LYS A 120 9.89 15.76 2.89
N ASN A 121 8.78 16.40 3.25
CA ASN A 121 8.18 16.29 4.59
C ASN A 121 7.12 15.18 4.65
N ILE A 122 6.40 14.97 3.55
CA ILE A 122 5.47 13.85 3.37
C ILE A 122 5.45 13.40 1.92
N ASP A 123 5.94 12.20 1.64
CA ASP A 123 5.99 11.69 0.27
C ASP A 123 4.61 11.19 -0.19
N ALA A 124 3.76 12.10 -0.64
CA ALA A 124 2.45 11.78 -1.22
C ALA A 124 2.54 11.25 -2.67
N THR A 125 3.74 11.03 -3.23
CA THR A 125 3.90 10.45 -4.58
C THR A 125 3.71 8.94 -4.61
N THR A 126 3.52 8.32 -3.45
CA THR A 126 3.17 6.91 -3.30
C THR A 126 2.02 6.73 -2.32
N CYS A 127 1.20 5.71 -2.53
CA CYS A 127 0.06 5.41 -1.67
C CYS A 127 0.51 4.89 -0.29
N ILE A 128 1.60 4.13 -0.25
CA ILE A 128 2.06 3.42 0.94
C ILE A 128 2.61 4.33 2.04
N THR A 129 2.91 5.60 1.73
CA THR A 129 3.25 6.61 2.75
C THR A 129 2.11 6.77 3.76
N CYS A 130 0.86 6.67 3.28
CA CYS A 130 -0.31 6.80 4.12
C CYS A 130 -1.07 5.49 4.30
N HIS A 131 -1.04 4.60 3.32
CA HIS A 131 -1.75 3.32 3.33
C HIS A 131 -0.74 2.19 3.43
N THR A 132 -0.07 2.06 4.58
CA THR A 132 0.90 0.97 4.74
C THR A 132 0.16 -0.37 4.78
N GLU A 133 0.56 -1.28 3.90
CA GLU A 133 0.07 -2.65 3.91
C GLU A 133 0.69 -3.44 5.07
N HIS A 134 0.09 -4.57 5.42
CA HIS A 134 0.57 -5.46 6.50
C HIS A 134 0.47 -4.90 7.93
N GLN A 135 -0.35 -3.86 8.16
CA GLN A 135 -0.56 -3.26 9.50
C GLN A 135 -2.02 -3.29 9.99
N GLU A 136 -2.94 -3.95 9.27
CA GLU A 136 -4.39 -4.00 9.57
C GLU A 136 -5.14 -2.65 9.58
N GLU A 137 -4.46 -1.51 9.53
CA GLU A 137 -5.05 -0.18 9.51
C GLU A 137 -5.29 0.34 8.09
N ARG A 138 -6.29 1.22 7.92
CA ARG A 138 -6.58 1.89 6.66
C ARG A 138 -5.59 3.02 6.36
N VAL A 139 -5.26 3.85 7.35
CA VAL A 139 -4.31 4.96 7.21
C VAL A 139 -3.31 4.91 8.37
N SER A 140 -2.02 4.81 8.05
CA SER A 140 -0.92 4.58 8.98
C SER A 140 -0.21 5.86 9.45
N VAL A 141 -0.58 7.03 8.92
CA VAL A 141 0.07 8.29 9.32
C VAL A 141 -0.50 8.74 10.65
N GLU A 142 0.34 8.76 11.69
CA GLU A 142 -0.06 9.22 13.03
C GLU A 142 -0.50 10.69 13.05
N SER A 143 0.16 11.55 12.27
CA SER A 143 -0.13 12.99 12.25
C SER A 143 -1.12 13.33 11.14
N ILE A 144 -2.35 13.67 11.52
CA ILE A 144 -3.40 14.18 10.63
C ILE A 144 -3.19 15.63 10.16
N ASN A 145 -2.09 16.28 10.57
CA ASN A 145 -1.79 17.66 10.19
C ASN A 145 -1.01 17.76 8.87
N TYR A 146 -0.80 16.65 8.15
CA TYR A 146 0.01 16.62 6.93
C TYR A 146 -0.46 17.56 5.81
N CYS A 147 -1.72 18.01 5.83
CA CYS A 147 -2.28 19.01 4.93
C CYS A 147 -1.44 20.29 4.89
N MET A 148 -0.82 20.66 6.03
CA MET A 148 -0.03 21.87 6.16
C MET A 148 1.16 21.93 5.20
N ASN A 149 1.74 20.79 4.85
CA ASN A 149 2.91 20.71 3.99
C ASN A 149 2.66 21.31 2.59
N CYS A 150 1.41 21.27 2.12
CA CYS A 150 1.02 21.78 0.81
C CYS A 150 0.07 22.98 0.88
N HIS A 151 -0.81 23.05 1.90
CA HIS A 151 -1.91 24.00 1.96
C HIS A 151 -1.67 25.21 2.90
N GLN A 152 -0.45 25.41 3.41
CA GLN A 152 -0.10 26.54 4.29
C GLN A 152 -0.40 27.94 3.73
N THR A 153 -0.46 28.10 2.40
CA THR A 153 -0.73 29.38 1.74
C THR A 153 -2.07 29.41 1.01
N LEU A 154 -2.95 28.45 1.29
CA LEU A 154 -4.27 28.37 0.66
C LEU A 154 -5.09 29.64 0.93
N VAL A 155 -5.67 30.19 -0.13
CA VAL A 155 -6.65 31.27 -0.08
C VAL A 155 -7.87 30.85 -0.88
N VAL A 156 -9.05 30.92 -0.26
CA VAL A 156 -10.34 30.60 -0.89
C VAL A 156 -11.13 31.90 -1.04
N GLU A 157 -11.42 32.31 -2.27
CA GLU A 157 -12.04 33.63 -2.55
C GLU A 157 -13.47 33.72 -2.03
N ASN A 158 -14.29 32.71 -2.32
CA ASN A 158 -15.69 32.62 -1.88
C ASN A 158 -15.83 31.54 -0.83
N ASP A 159 -15.21 31.77 0.33
CA ASP A 159 -15.12 30.79 1.40
C ASP A 159 -16.52 30.44 1.95
N PRO A 160 -17.02 29.20 1.76
CA PRO A 160 -18.41 28.86 2.05
C PRO A 160 -18.66 28.51 3.53
N ILE A 161 -17.62 28.50 4.37
CA ILE A 161 -17.69 28.00 5.74
C ILE A 161 -17.81 29.12 6.79
N ASP A 162 -18.30 28.80 7.97
CA ASP A 162 -18.51 29.73 9.09
C ASP A 162 -17.21 30.31 9.69
N ILE A 163 -16.14 29.52 9.74
CA ILE A 163 -14.78 29.96 10.12
C ILE A 163 -13.86 29.77 8.93
N SER A 164 -13.42 30.86 8.31
CA SER A 164 -12.66 30.82 7.06
C SER A 164 -11.45 29.87 7.10
N HIS A 165 -11.12 29.27 5.96
CA HIS A 165 -9.91 28.45 5.78
C HIS A 165 -8.67 29.22 6.21
N LYS A 166 -8.61 30.52 5.90
CA LYS A 166 -7.51 31.40 6.32
C LYS A 166 -7.36 31.46 7.83
N ASP A 167 -8.48 31.59 8.57
CA ASP A 167 -8.45 31.63 10.03
C ASP A 167 -8.09 30.27 10.64
N LEU A 168 -8.57 29.17 10.07
CA LEU A 168 -8.22 27.80 10.49
C LEU A 168 -6.73 27.54 10.31
N ILE A 169 -6.17 27.94 9.17
CA ILE A 169 -4.74 27.83 8.85
C ILE A 169 -3.91 28.68 9.82
N ALA A 170 -4.30 29.94 10.04
CA ALA A 170 -3.59 30.85 10.95
C ALA A 170 -3.59 30.37 12.41
N LYS A 171 -4.58 29.56 12.81
CA LYS A 171 -4.68 28.93 14.13
C LYS A 171 -4.08 27.51 14.16
N GLU A 172 -3.46 27.06 13.07
CA GLU A 172 -2.87 25.73 12.93
C GLU A 172 -3.87 24.58 13.19
N GLN A 173 -5.16 24.80 12.93
CA GLN A 173 -6.23 23.83 13.17
C GLN A 173 -6.34 22.80 12.03
N TRP A 174 -5.20 22.24 11.59
CA TRP A 174 -5.09 21.36 10.43
C TRP A 174 -5.91 20.07 10.54
N PHE A 175 -6.04 19.53 11.75
CA PHE A 175 -6.90 18.37 12.03
C PHE A 175 -8.37 18.59 11.63
N THR A 176 -8.83 19.84 11.55
CA THR A 176 -10.22 20.14 11.18
C THR A 176 -10.51 19.88 9.71
N CYS A 177 -9.50 19.89 8.85
CA CYS A 177 -9.67 19.75 7.40
C CYS A 177 -10.32 18.40 7.05
N ILE A 178 -9.86 17.30 7.64
CA ILE A 178 -10.36 15.94 7.37
C ILE A 178 -11.73 15.69 8.02
N GLN A 179 -12.09 16.43 9.07
CA GLN A 179 -13.44 16.36 9.66
C GLN A 179 -14.53 16.87 8.70
N CYS A 180 -14.15 17.72 7.73
CA CYS A 180 -15.04 18.22 6.67
C CYS A 180 -14.81 17.50 5.32
N HIS A 181 -13.57 17.24 4.96
CA HIS A 181 -13.19 16.83 3.62
C HIS A 181 -12.75 15.37 3.60
N ASP A 182 -13.47 14.55 2.84
CA ASP A 182 -12.91 13.31 2.29
C ASP A 182 -11.70 13.66 1.42
N PHE A 183 -10.51 13.19 1.85
CA PHE A 183 -9.23 13.46 1.21
C PHE A 183 -9.29 13.20 -0.30
N HIS A 184 -9.74 12.03 -0.73
CA HIS A 184 -9.82 11.71 -2.14
C HIS A 184 -11.10 12.22 -2.83
N GLY A 185 -12.12 12.60 -2.05
CA GLY A 185 -13.39 13.10 -2.56
C GLY A 185 -14.24 12.06 -3.29
N ASN A 186 -14.07 10.78 -2.97
CA ASN A 186 -14.76 9.67 -3.60
C ASN A 186 -16.18 9.43 -3.06
N HIS A 187 -16.46 9.87 -1.83
CA HIS A 187 -17.78 9.71 -1.25
C HIS A 187 -18.78 10.69 -1.90
N LYS A 188 -20.03 10.25 -2.06
CA LYS A 188 -21.18 11.11 -2.35
C LYS A 188 -21.63 11.77 -1.03
N TYR A 189 -20.76 12.65 -0.53
CA TYR A 189 -20.87 13.30 0.77
C TYR A 189 -21.09 14.80 0.58
N ALA A 190 -22.06 15.36 1.32
CA ALA A 190 -22.26 16.80 1.39
C ALA A 190 -21.27 17.38 2.40
N VAL A 191 -20.32 18.19 1.91
CA VAL A 191 -19.30 18.80 2.76
C VAL A 191 -19.98 19.80 3.72
N PRO A 192 -19.74 19.70 5.04
CA PRO A 192 -20.34 20.59 6.02
C PRO A 192 -19.77 22.00 5.85
N VAL A 193 -20.61 23.00 6.09
CA VAL A 193 -20.23 24.43 6.03
C VAL A 193 -20.02 25.04 7.41
N LYS A 194 -20.27 24.28 8.49
CA LYS A 194 -20.04 24.71 9.86
C LYS A 194 -19.20 23.69 10.58
N LEU A 195 -18.25 24.16 11.41
CA LEU A 195 -17.44 23.26 12.22
C LEU A 195 -18.26 22.37 13.16
N ALA A 196 -19.41 22.87 13.64
CA ALA A 196 -20.32 22.12 14.50
C ALA A 196 -20.97 20.91 13.81
N ASP A 197 -21.05 20.93 12.48
CA ASP A 197 -21.70 19.89 11.67
C ASP A 197 -20.69 18.85 11.14
N THR A 198 -19.42 18.94 11.55
CA THR A 198 -18.33 18.09 11.06
C THR A 198 -18.32 16.71 11.71
N ILE A 199 -17.61 15.78 11.08
CA ILE A 199 -17.40 14.45 11.65
C ILE A 199 -16.39 14.58 12.81
N PRO A 200 -16.73 14.12 14.03
CA PRO A 200 -15.80 14.17 15.15
C PRO A 200 -14.48 13.44 14.83
N MET A 201 -13.35 14.05 15.17
CA MET A 201 -12.03 13.50 14.87
C MET A 201 -11.84 12.06 15.39
N LYS A 202 -12.42 11.72 16.54
CA LYS A 202 -12.38 10.34 17.04
C LYS A 202 -12.98 9.33 16.05
N ILE A 203 -14.09 9.68 15.40
CA ILE A 203 -14.74 8.81 14.41
C ILE A 203 -13.85 8.68 13.15
N ILE A 204 -13.17 9.77 12.76
CA ILE A 204 -12.21 9.71 11.66
C ILE A 204 -11.01 8.81 12.01
N GLN A 205 -10.49 8.89 13.23
CA GLN A 205 -9.41 8.01 13.66
C GLN A 205 -9.87 6.55 13.70
N ASP A 206 -11.04 6.28 14.29
CA ASP A 206 -11.61 4.92 14.30
C ASP A 206 -11.75 4.38 12.86
N TYR A 207 -12.09 5.23 11.88
CA TYR A 207 -12.12 4.86 10.47
C TYR A 207 -10.74 4.58 9.87
N PHE A 208 -9.73 5.37 10.23
CA PHE A 208 -8.33 5.14 9.84
C PHE A 208 -7.78 3.85 10.42
N ASP A 209 -8.21 3.47 11.62
CA ASP A 209 -7.83 2.22 12.29
C ASP A 209 -8.63 1.01 11.77
N GLY A 210 -9.33 1.14 10.63
CA GLY A 210 -10.08 0.06 10.00
C GLY A 210 -11.57 0.00 10.32
N GLY A 211 -12.06 0.92 11.15
CA GLY A 211 -13.47 1.02 11.52
C GLY A 211 -14.43 1.44 10.39
N SER A 212 -15.65 1.79 10.79
CA SER A 212 -16.75 2.09 9.86
C SER A 212 -16.54 3.39 9.09
N ASP A 213 -16.97 3.41 7.83
CA ASP A 213 -16.87 4.57 6.94
C ASP A 213 -17.77 5.73 7.39
N PRO A 214 -17.22 6.91 7.76
CA PRO A 214 -17.98 8.00 8.32
C PRO A 214 -18.53 8.97 7.26
N TYR A 215 -18.06 8.87 6.01
CA TYR A 215 -18.53 9.69 4.90
C TYR A 215 -19.74 9.07 4.18
N GLY A 216 -20.11 7.85 4.57
CA GLY A 216 -21.27 7.10 4.08
C GLY A 216 -20.92 6.06 3.03
N LYS A 217 -21.85 5.14 2.77
CA LYS A 217 -21.61 3.95 1.93
C LYS A 217 -21.59 4.25 0.42
N LEU A 218 -22.12 5.39 0.00
CA LEU A 218 -22.26 5.73 -1.42
C LEU A 218 -20.97 6.33 -1.96
N LYS A 219 -20.23 5.53 -2.72
CA LYS A 219 -19.03 5.96 -3.44
C LYS A 219 -19.36 6.37 -4.87
N LYS A 220 -18.57 7.27 -5.44
CA LYS A 220 -18.65 7.67 -6.86
C LYS A 220 -18.02 6.59 -7.73
N TYR A 221 -16.88 6.06 -7.29
CA TYR A 221 -16.14 4.97 -7.94
C TYR A 221 -15.77 3.92 -6.89
N THR A 222 -15.87 2.65 -7.28
CA THR A 222 -15.41 1.51 -6.49
C THR A 222 -14.12 0.98 -7.11
N ALA A 223 -13.16 0.63 -6.26
CA ALA A 223 -11.98 -0.07 -6.74
C ALA A 223 -12.37 -1.44 -7.33
N LEU A 224 -11.54 -1.97 -8.23
CA LEU A 224 -11.75 -3.31 -8.77
C LEU A 224 -11.61 -4.35 -7.66
N SER A 225 -12.47 -5.36 -7.69
CA SER A 225 -12.23 -6.58 -6.93
C SER A 225 -11.05 -7.36 -7.55
N LEU A 226 -10.46 -8.30 -6.80
CA LEU A 226 -9.42 -9.17 -7.35
C LEU A 226 -9.90 -9.89 -8.63
N GLU A 227 -11.15 -10.36 -8.62
CA GLU A 227 -11.77 -11.02 -9.78
C GLU A 227 -11.89 -10.08 -10.98
N ASP A 228 -12.36 -8.85 -10.78
CA ASP A 228 -12.53 -7.87 -11.86
C ASP A 228 -11.19 -7.35 -12.40
N TRP A 229 -10.18 -7.22 -11.53
CA TRP A 229 -8.82 -6.88 -11.93
C TRP A 229 -8.20 -8.00 -12.78
N LEU A 230 -8.34 -9.27 -12.39
CA LEU A 230 -7.87 -10.41 -13.20
C LEU A 230 -8.50 -10.43 -14.60
N LYS A 231 -9.82 -10.20 -14.68
CA LYS A 231 -10.55 -10.10 -15.96
C LYS A 231 -10.07 -8.95 -16.86
N SER A 232 -9.35 -7.97 -16.32
CA SER A 232 -8.82 -6.87 -17.13
C SER A 232 -7.64 -7.29 -18.02
N PHE A 233 -6.93 -8.37 -17.69
CA PHE A 233 -5.81 -8.90 -18.47
C PHE A 233 -6.23 -9.93 -19.53
N ASP A 234 -7.43 -10.48 -19.43
CA ASP A 234 -7.98 -11.45 -20.40
C ASP A 234 -8.59 -10.80 -21.65
N LYS A 235 -8.49 -9.46 -21.78
CA LYS A 235 -9.00 -8.67 -22.91
C LYS A 235 -7.90 -8.35 -23.90
#